data_AF-U4QQH4-F1
#
_entry.id   AF-U4QQH4-F1
#
_cell.length_a   1.000
_cell.length_b   1.000
_cell.length_c   1.000
_cell.angle_alpha   90.00
_cell.angle_beta   90.00
_cell.angle_gamma   90.00
#
_symmetry.space_group_name_H-M   'P 1'
#
loop_
_entity.id
_entity.type
_entity.pdbx_description
1 polymer ?
#
loop_
_entity_poly.entity_id
_entity_poly.type
_entity_poly.pdbx_seq_one_letter_code
_entity_poly.pdbx_strand_id
1 'polypeptide(L)'
;MKIRRFLRKVTFGEGFSVLERDGNTGERHPGSVFDVRISNLFWIFLLVGSLFAAGCASEPSYRQAFDSSQQIEGNTESIASTPDKTWIASLQVLSQQGFMVRSADRSNDVILADREMADQNDKNVSYQITSTVTLVPLGKDITQVSLAANQTTEFHRKQYVWWHLLWLIPLFPVGSEYTSVVTHRGTVQNPEFYAGFFDNLKKAVQSKTLTKN
;
A
#
# COMPACT_ATOMS: atom_id res chain seq x y z
N MET A 1 23.34 50.67 15.53
CA MET A 1 23.85 49.72 16.55
C MET A 1 24.53 48.56 15.81
N LYS A 2 25.85 48.37 16.01
CA LYS A 2 26.71 47.27 15.50
C LYS A 2 26.35 45.96 16.23
N ILE A 3 26.52 44.75 15.69
CA ILE A 3 27.75 43.90 15.70
C ILE A 3 27.47 42.65 14.82
N ARG A 4 28.09 42.49 13.64
CA ARG A 4 29.18 41.56 13.21
C ARG A 4 29.12 40.05 13.60
N ARG A 5 29.05 39.23 12.54
CA ARG A 5 29.54 37.85 12.23
C ARG A 5 30.50 37.19 13.24
N PHE A 6 30.43 35.86 13.37
CA PHE A 6 31.57 34.96 13.09
C PHE A 6 31.12 33.50 12.85
N LEU A 7 31.54 32.94 11.70
CA LEU A 7 31.55 31.50 11.38
C LEU A 7 32.68 30.81 12.16
N ARG A 8 32.49 29.56 12.61
CA ARG A 8 33.63 28.69 12.96
C ARG A 8 33.48 27.32 12.31
N LYS A 9 34.33 27.13 11.30
CA LYS A 9 34.76 25.86 10.71
C LYS A 9 35.65 25.16 11.73
N VAL A 10 35.48 23.86 11.96
CA VAL A 10 36.45 23.04 12.72
C VAL A 10 36.91 21.91 11.81
N THR A 11 38.16 22.01 11.37
CA THR A 11 39.00 20.93 10.86
C THR A 11 40.39 21.18 11.42
N PHE A 12 40.94 20.20 12.12
CA PHE A 12 42.35 20.00 12.46
C PHE A 12 42.39 18.66 13.21
N GLY A 13 43.27 17.70 12.99
CA GLY A 13 44.51 17.66 12.25
C GLY A 13 45.28 16.43 12.76
N GLU A 14 46.16 15.93 11.91
CA GLU A 14 47.01 14.75 12.08
C GLU A 14 47.89 14.79 13.34
N GLY A 15 48.31 13.60 13.81
CA GLY A 15 49.29 13.44 14.89
C GLY A 15 49.87 12.03 14.89
N PHE A 16 50.79 11.77 13.96
CA PHE A 16 51.69 10.62 13.94
C PHE A 16 52.81 10.86 14.96
N SER A 17 53.10 9.89 15.83
CA SER A 17 54.36 9.85 16.57
C SER A 17 54.82 8.40 16.76
N VAL A 18 55.92 8.09 16.05
CA VAL A 18 56.79 6.93 16.25
C VAL A 18 57.81 7.31 17.32
N LEU A 19 58.00 6.44 18.32
CA LEU A 19 59.24 6.36 19.08
C LEU A 19 59.58 4.89 19.35
N GLU A 20 60.87 4.62 19.24
CA GLU A 20 61.58 3.35 19.10
C GLU A 20 62.26 2.97 20.44
N ARG A 21 62.53 1.66 20.63
CA ARG A 21 63.52 1.01 21.54
C ARG A 21 63.32 1.13 23.06
N ASP A 22 63.75 0.21 23.93
CA ASP A 22 64.56 -1.03 23.90
C ASP A 22 64.30 -1.77 25.24
N GLY A 23 64.70 -3.05 25.40
CA GLY A 23 65.11 -3.55 26.73
C GLY A 23 64.38 -4.74 27.37
N ASN A 24 64.85 -5.93 27.00
CA ASN A 24 64.94 -7.22 27.71
C ASN A 24 64.83 -7.26 29.26
N THR A 25 64.08 -8.21 29.85
CA THR A 25 64.51 -9.31 30.76
C THR A 25 63.43 -9.82 31.74
N GLY A 26 63.21 -11.15 31.72
CA GLY A 26 62.97 -12.08 32.85
C GLY A 26 61.89 -11.82 33.92
N GLU A 27 60.91 -12.73 34.05
CA GLU A 27 60.78 -13.67 35.19
C GLU A 27 59.51 -14.57 35.08
N ARG A 28 59.56 -15.74 35.74
CA ARG A 28 58.63 -16.88 35.61
C ARG A 28 57.48 -16.83 36.65
N HIS A 29 56.25 -17.12 36.18
CA HIS A 29 55.13 -17.92 36.77
C HIS A 29 54.63 -17.66 38.22
N PRO A 30 53.45 -18.19 38.65
CA PRO A 30 52.23 -18.64 37.95
C PRO A 30 50.91 -18.12 38.58
N GLY A 31 49.78 -18.29 37.88
CA GLY A 31 48.48 -18.53 38.56
C GLY A 31 47.38 -17.51 38.36
N SER A 32 46.54 -17.74 37.35
CA SER A 32 45.08 -17.59 37.48
C SER A 32 44.40 -18.34 36.33
N VAL A 33 44.13 -19.62 36.56
CA VAL A 33 43.24 -20.42 35.71
C VAL A 33 41.81 -20.06 36.08
N PHE A 34 41.28 -18.94 35.58
CA PHE A 34 39.83 -18.69 35.54
C PHE A 34 39.55 -17.58 34.54
N ASP A 35 39.72 -17.87 33.26
CA ASP A 35 39.03 -17.10 32.25
C ASP A 35 38.88 -17.93 30.98
N VAL A 36 37.87 -17.62 30.18
CA VAL A 36 37.54 -18.31 28.91
C VAL A 36 36.73 -19.61 29.06
N ARG A 37 35.58 -19.58 29.75
CA ARG A 37 34.45 -20.49 29.42
C ARG A 37 33.03 -19.91 29.53
N ILE A 38 32.86 -18.64 29.91
CA ILE A 38 31.53 -18.02 30.07
C ILE A 38 31.15 -17.12 28.88
N SER A 39 32.14 -16.61 28.11
CA SER A 39 31.90 -15.68 27.00
C SER A 39 31.09 -16.29 25.85
N ASN A 40 31.39 -17.52 25.42
CA ASN A 40 30.74 -18.12 24.26
C ASN A 40 29.28 -18.54 24.50
N LEU A 41 28.89 -18.80 25.76
CA LEU A 41 27.52 -19.18 26.10
C LEU A 41 26.57 -17.98 26.09
N PHE A 42 27.05 -16.80 26.49
CA PHE A 42 26.26 -15.57 26.48
C PHE A 42 25.89 -15.15 25.04
N TRP A 43 26.82 -15.28 24.09
CA TRP A 43 26.56 -15.01 22.68
C TRP A 43 25.57 -15.99 22.05
N ILE A 44 25.60 -17.28 22.44
CA ILE A 44 24.63 -18.27 21.97
C ILE A 44 23.23 -17.96 22.53
N PHE A 45 23.10 -17.64 23.82
CA PHE A 45 21.82 -17.24 24.40
C PHE A 45 21.24 -15.97 23.78
N LEU A 46 22.10 -15.02 23.40
CA LEU A 46 21.69 -13.77 22.73
C LEU A 46 21.23 -14.02 21.28
N LEU A 47 21.87 -14.95 20.57
CA LEU A 47 21.51 -15.33 19.19
C LEU A 47 20.25 -16.21 19.14
N VAL A 48 20.07 -17.10 20.12
CA VAL A 48 18.84 -17.89 20.28
C VAL A 48 17.68 -16.99 20.75
N GLY A 49 17.93 -16.04 21.66
CA GLY A 49 16.94 -15.06 22.11
C GLY A 49 16.42 -14.15 20.98
N SER A 50 17.28 -13.74 20.05
CA SER A 50 16.86 -12.93 18.90
C SER A 50 16.02 -13.71 17.88
N LEU A 51 16.24 -15.02 17.74
CA LEU A 51 15.43 -15.91 16.89
C LEU A 51 14.00 -16.08 17.43
N PHE A 52 13.79 -16.04 18.75
CA PHE A 52 12.45 -16.09 19.35
C PHE A 52 11.71 -14.74 19.32
N ALA A 53 12.41 -13.61 19.17
CA ALA A 53 11.78 -12.29 19.05
C ALA A 53 11.22 -12.00 17.65
N ALA A 54 11.54 -12.81 16.64
CA ALA A 54 11.09 -12.63 15.26
C ALA A 54 9.75 -13.32 14.93
N GLY A 55 9.14 -14.03 15.89
CA GLY A 55 7.98 -14.89 15.63
C GLY A 55 6.73 -14.47 16.38
N CYS A 56 6.05 -13.41 15.93
CA CYS A 56 4.60 -13.20 16.06
C CYS A 56 4.22 -11.83 15.45
N ALA A 57 4.47 -11.64 14.15
CA ALA A 57 3.66 -10.68 13.40
C ALA A 57 2.29 -11.33 13.23
N SER A 58 1.33 -10.98 14.10
CA SER A 58 -0.04 -11.47 13.97
C SER A 58 -0.61 -10.95 12.65
N GLU A 59 -1.09 -11.87 11.81
CA GLU A 59 -1.79 -11.50 10.58
C GLU A 59 -3.11 -10.79 10.96
N PRO A 60 -3.54 -9.78 10.17
CA PRO A 60 -4.84 -9.15 10.37
C PRO A 60 -5.95 -10.20 10.36
N SER A 61 -6.69 -10.31 11.46
CA SER A 61 -7.78 -11.28 11.59
C SER A 61 -9.11 -10.64 11.18
N TYR A 62 -9.98 -11.41 10.52
CA TYR A 62 -11.37 -10.98 10.24
C TYR A 62 -12.12 -10.50 11.48
N ARG A 63 -11.68 -10.91 12.68
CA ARG A 63 -12.25 -10.49 13.96
C ARG A 63 -12.12 -8.98 14.21
N GLN A 64 -11.15 -8.32 13.57
CA GLN A 64 -10.90 -6.88 13.66
C GLN A 64 -11.70 -6.08 12.62
N ALA A 65 -12.55 -6.72 11.80
CA ALA A 65 -13.27 -6.05 10.71
C ALA A 65 -14.21 -4.91 11.17
N PHE A 66 -14.58 -4.90 12.45
CA PHE A 66 -15.42 -3.86 13.06
C PHE A 66 -14.64 -2.96 14.04
N ASP A 67 -13.32 -3.12 14.13
CA ASP A 67 -12.49 -2.24 14.95
C ASP A 67 -12.39 -0.86 14.29
N SER A 68 -12.36 0.20 15.10
CA SER A 68 -12.23 1.58 14.59
C SER A 68 -10.93 1.81 13.81
N SER A 69 -9.89 1.00 14.05
CA SER A 69 -8.64 1.03 13.28
C SER A 69 -8.81 0.59 11.82
N GLN A 70 -9.89 -0.13 11.50
CA GLN A 70 -10.23 -0.56 10.15
C GLN A 70 -11.29 0.33 9.50
N GLN A 71 -11.70 1.42 10.18
CA GLN A 71 -12.67 2.36 9.63
C GLN A 71 -12.08 3.10 8.43
N ILE A 72 -12.81 3.11 7.33
CA ILE A 72 -12.43 3.85 6.12
C ILE A 72 -12.84 5.31 6.30
N GLU A 73 -11.86 6.19 6.44
CA GLU A 73 -12.12 7.62 6.57
C GLU A 73 -12.66 8.22 5.27
N GLY A 74 -13.67 9.09 5.38
CA GLY A 74 -14.21 9.85 4.25
C GLY A 74 -15.01 9.02 3.24
N ASN A 75 -15.32 7.76 3.53
CA ASN A 75 -16.07 6.88 2.63
C ASN A 75 -17.58 7.20 2.55
N THR A 76 -18.06 8.16 3.33
CA THR A 76 -19.47 8.53 3.44
C THR A 76 -19.63 10.04 3.51
N GLU A 77 -20.56 10.59 2.74
CA GLU A 77 -20.85 12.02 2.73
C GLU A 77 -22.34 12.33 2.52
N SER A 78 -22.82 13.43 3.12
CA SER A 78 -24.17 13.94 2.93
C SER A 78 -24.25 14.92 1.77
N ILE A 79 -25.09 14.61 0.80
CA ILE A 79 -25.33 15.42 -0.40
C ILE A 79 -26.66 16.15 -0.25
N ALA A 80 -26.65 17.48 -0.39
CA ALA A 80 -27.85 18.32 -0.36
C ALA A 80 -28.64 18.20 -1.69
N SER A 81 -29.18 17.01 -1.94
CA SER A 81 -30.10 16.75 -3.05
C SER A 81 -31.06 15.61 -2.74
N THR A 82 -32.10 15.52 -3.55
CA THR A 82 -33.03 14.39 -3.54
C THR A 82 -32.33 13.10 -3.95
N PRO A 83 -32.79 11.93 -3.47
CA PRO A 83 -32.19 10.64 -3.85
C PRO A 83 -32.15 10.41 -5.36
N ASP A 84 -33.19 10.81 -6.10
CA ASP A 84 -33.24 10.67 -7.56
C ASP A 84 -32.15 11.48 -8.28
N LYS A 85 -31.93 12.73 -7.85
CA LYS A 85 -30.88 13.58 -8.45
C LYS A 85 -29.50 13.03 -8.12
N THR A 86 -29.29 12.62 -6.87
CA THR A 86 -28.04 12.04 -6.40
C THR A 86 -27.75 10.73 -7.13
N TRP A 87 -28.75 9.87 -7.33
CA TRP A 87 -28.64 8.61 -8.07
C TRP A 87 -28.14 8.83 -9.51
N ILE A 88 -28.81 9.72 -10.24
CA ILE A 88 -28.44 10.02 -11.63
C ILE A 88 -27.04 10.65 -11.70
N ALA A 89 -26.71 11.53 -10.75
CA ALA A 89 -25.40 12.15 -10.67
C ALA A 89 -24.29 11.11 -10.35
N SER A 90 -24.55 10.14 -9.45
CA SER A 90 -23.61 9.06 -9.14
C SER A 90 -23.31 8.21 -10.37
N LEU A 91 -24.33 7.80 -11.14
CA LEU A 91 -24.14 7.08 -12.40
C LEU A 91 -23.31 7.88 -13.41
N GLN A 92 -23.60 9.18 -13.53
CA GLN A 92 -22.85 10.07 -14.41
C GLN A 92 -21.37 10.17 -14.00
N VAL A 93 -21.10 10.39 -12.71
CA VAL A 93 -19.72 10.52 -12.19
C VAL A 93 -18.96 9.21 -12.39
N LEU A 94 -19.55 8.06 -12.05
CA LEU A 94 -18.93 6.76 -12.27
C LEU A 94 -18.56 6.57 -13.75
N SER A 95 -19.49 6.84 -14.65
CA SER A 95 -19.26 6.71 -16.10
C SER A 95 -18.17 7.68 -16.60
N GLN A 96 -18.19 8.94 -16.17
CA GLN A 96 -17.18 9.94 -16.55
C GLN A 96 -15.78 9.57 -16.03
N GLN A 97 -15.71 8.89 -14.88
CA GLN A 97 -14.47 8.38 -14.31
C GLN A 97 -14.06 7.02 -14.89
N GLY A 98 -14.72 6.55 -15.95
CA GLY A 98 -14.37 5.31 -16.65
C GLY A 98 -14.74 4.02 -15.89
N PHE A 99 -15.62 4.10 -14.89
CA PHE A 99 -16.21 2.92 -14.27
C PHE A 99 -17.35 2.37 -15.15
N MET A 100 -17.34 1.06 -15.36
CA MET A 100 -18.42 0.31 -15.98
C MET A 100 -19.42 -0.12 -14.91
N VAL A 101 -20.65 0.35 -15.00
CA VAL A 101 -21.73 -0.03 -14.09
C VAL A 101 -22.15 -1.47 -14.38
N ARG A 102 -21.96 -2.36 -13.41
CA ARG A 102 -22.31 -3.80 -13.50
C ARG A 102 -23.74 -4.05 -13.10
N SER A 103 -24.21 -3.35 -12.07
CA SER A 103 -25.57 -3.40 -11.57
C SER A 103 -25.96 -2.03 -11.02
N ALA A 104 -27.21 -1.63 -11.24
CA ALA A 104 -27.79 -0.41 -10.69
C ALA A 104 -29.17 -0.75 -10.16
N ASP A 105 -29.23 -1.16 -8.90
CA ASP A 105 -30.47 -1.55 -8.24
C ASP A 105 -31.12 -0.34 -7.59
N ARG A 106 -32.08 0.26 -8.31
CA ARG A 106 -32.83 1.42 -7.83
C ARG A 106 -33.70 1.09 -6.62
N SER A 107 -34.12 -0.16 -6.45
CA SER A 107 -35.01 -0.55 -5.34
C SER A 107 -34.29 -0.61 -4.00
N ASN A 108 -33.00 -0.96 -4.03
CA ASN A 108 -32.14 -1.01 -2.86
C ASN A 108 -31.19 0.19 -2.74
N ASP A 109 -31.29 1.16 -3.66
CA ASP A 109 -30.40 2.34 -3.71
C ASP A 109 -28.90 1.97 -3.77
N VAL A 110 -28.56 0.90 -4.51
CA VAL A 110 -27.18 0.40 -4.66
C VAL A 110 -26.72 0.40 -6.12
N ILE A 111 -25.51 0.92 -6.35
CA ILE A 111 -24.81 0.88 -7.64
C ILE A 111 -23.51 0.08 -7.47
N LEU A 112 -23.31 -0.93 -8.29
CA LEU A 112 -22.08 -1.69 -8.40
C LEU A 112 -21.37 -1.31 -9.70
N ALA A 113 -20.11 -0.91 -9.60
CA ALA A 113 -19.33 -0.50 -10.76
C ALA A 113 -17.88 -0.96 -10.66
N ASP A 114 -17.30 -1.36 -11.80
CA ASP A 114 -15.94 -1.84 -11.89
C ASP A 114 -15.11 -0.93 -12.80
N ARG A 115 -13.83 -0.73 -12.49
CA ARG A 115 -12.87 -0.09 -13.38
C ARG A 115 -11.59 -0.88 -13.42
N GLU A 116 -11.11 -1.15 -14.62
CA GLU A 116 -9.78 -1.71 -14.85
C GLU A 116 -8.84 -0.63 -15.37
N MET A 117 -7.60 -0.64 -14.90
CA MET A 117 -6.54 0.26 -15.38
C MET A 117 -5.20 -0.46 -15.39
N ALA A 118 -4.45 -0.34 -16.48
CA ALA A 118 -3.07 -0.81 -16.53
C ALA A 118 -2.15 0.12 -15.72
N ASP A 119 -1.13 -0.43 -15.10
CA ASP A 119 -0.08 0.36 -14.48
C ASP A 119 0.71 1.13 -15.55
N GLN A 120 1.00 2.40 -15.29
CA GLN A 120 1.69 3.26 -16.25
C GLN A 120 3.18 2.92 -16.39
N ASN A 121 3.76 2.29 -15.37
CA ASN A 121 5.16 1.93 -15.28
C ASN A 121 5.40 0.46 -15.66
N ASP A 122 4.43 -0.44 -15.39
CA ASP A 122 4.50 -1.86 -15.76
C ASP A 122 3.27 -2.35 -16.53
N LYS A 123 3.46 -2.60 -17.83
CA LYS A 123 2.42 -3.15 -18.73
C LYS A 123 1.92 -4.54 -18.34
N ASN A 124 2.63 -5.24 -17.47
CA ASN A 124 2.23 -6.56 -16.96
C ASN A 124 1.40 -6.44 -15.68
N VAL A 125 1.19 -5.24 -15.14
CA VAL A 125 0.38 -5.04 -13.95
C VAL A 125 -0.90 -4.32 -14.35
N SER A 126 -2.05 -4.82 -13.88
CA SER A 126 -3.31 -4.08 -13.93
C SER A 126 -3.96 -4.01 -12.55
N TYR A 127 -4.76 -2.97 -12.36
CA TYR A 127 -5.56 -2.75 -11.17
C TYR A 127 -7.03 -2.83 -11.55
N GLN A 128 -7.77 -3.68 -10.86
CA GLN A 128 -9.22 -3.74 -10.93
C GLN A 128 -9.80 -3.14 -9.64
N ILE A 129 -10.60 -2.09 -9.78
CA ILE A 129 -11.32 -1.44 -8.70
C ILE A 129 -12.79 -1.81 -8.81
N THR A 130 -13.34 -2.45 -7.79
CA THR A 130 -14.78 -2.71 -7.64
C THR A 130 -15.33 -1.78 -6.59
N SER A 131 -16.30 -0.95 -7.00
CA SER A 131 -16.93 0.09 -6.19
C SER A 131 -18.41 -0.21 -5.95
N THR A 132 -18.87 -0.01 -4.73
CA THR A 132 -20.27 -0.06 -4.33
C THR A 132 -20.68 1.31 -3.81
N VAL A 133 -21.67 1.92 -4.44
CA VAL A 133 -22.28 3.17 -3.98
C VAL A 133 -23.64 2.85 -3.39
N THR A 134 -23.87 3.26 -2.15
CA THR A 134 -25.15 3.12 -1.45
C THR A 134 -25.70 4.49 -1.13
N LEU A 135 -26.97 4.73 -1.42
CA LEU A 135 -27.65 5.99 -1.14
C LEU A 135 -28.69 5.76 -0.04
N VAL A 136 -28.72 6.64 0.96
CA VAL A 136 -29.68 6.60 2.07
C VAL A 136 -30.35 7.97 2.20
N PRO A 137 -31.67 8.09 2.02
CA PRO A 137 -32.37 9.35 2.23
C PRO A 137 -32.35 9.74 3.71
N LEU A 138 -31.85 10.93 4.03
CA LEU A 138 -31.89 11.50 5.39
C LEU A 138 -33.01 12.57 5.55
N GLY A 139 -33.74 12.84 4.47
CA GLY A 139 -34.82 13.83 4.43
C GLY A 139 -35.31 14.04 3.00
N LYS A 140 -36.09 15.10 2.76
CA LYS A 140 -36.62 15.40 1.42
C LYS A 140 -35.53 15.83 0.43
N ASP A 141 -34.54 16.58 0.90
CA ASP A 141 -33.51 17.21 0.05
C ASP A 141 -32.08 16.88 0.49
N ILE A 142 -31.90 15.81 1.28
CA ILE A 142 -30.59 15.35 1.73
C ILE A 142 -30.49 13.84 1.55
N THR A 143 -29.45 13.41 0.85
CA THR A 143 -29.12 12.00 0.63
C THR A 143 -27.72 11.73 1.15
N GLN A 144 -27.58 10.81 2.10
CA GLN A 144 -26.29 10.28 2.50
C GLN A 144 -25.82 9.28 1.44
N VAL A 145 -24.57 9.40 1.02
CA VAL A 145 -23.95 8.53 0.03
C VAL A 145 -22.75 7.88 0.66
N SER A 146 -22.70 6.55 0.63
CA SER A 146 -21.54 5.77 1.04
C SER A 146 -20.91 5.14 -0.19
N LEU A 147 -19.59 5.20 -0.29
CA LEU A 147 -18.79 4.56 -1.32
C LEU A 147 -17.85 3.57 -0.63
N ALA A 148 -17.91 2.30 -1.02
CA ALA A 148 -16.94 1.29 -0.62
C ALA A 148 -16.21 0.80 -1.87
N ALA A 149 -14.88 0.69 -1.82
CA ALA A 149 -14.09 0.24 -2.96
C ALA A 149 -13.06 -0.82 -2.55
N ASN A 150 -12.93 -1.84 -3.39
CA ASN A 150 -11.92 -2.89 -3.28
C ASN A 150 -11.01 -2.84 -4.50
N GLN A 151 -9.71 -2.98 -4.28
CA GLN A 151 -8.72 -3.09 -5.34
C GLN A 151 -8.18 -4.53 -5.40
N THR A 152 -8.10 -5.06 -6.61
CA THR A 152 -7.35 -6.27 -6.93
C THR A 152 -6.23 -5.88 -7.89
N THR A 153 -4.99 -6.25 -7.56
CA THR A 153 -3.83 -6.09 -8.44
C THR A 153 -3.56 -7.42 -9.13
N GLU A 154 -3.48 -7.40 -10.45
CA GLU A 154 -3.23 -8.57 -11.29
C GLU A 154 -1.89 -8.42 -11.99
N PHE A 155 -1.11 -9.51 -11.97
CA PHE A 155 0.13 -9.62 -12.73
C PHE A 155 -0.08 -10.58 -13.91
N HIS A 156 0.14 -10.06 -15.11
CA HIS A 156 -0.02 -10.74 -16.38
C HIS A 156 1.34 -11.24 -16.86
N ARG A 157 1.51 -12.55 -16.97
CA ARG A 157 2.74 -13.15 -17.47
C ARG A 157 2.49 -13.88 -18.78
N LYS A 158 3.25 -13.51 -19.80
CA LYS A 158 3.37 -14.30 -21.03
C LYS A 158 4.47 -15.34 -20.85
N GLN A 159 4.12 -16.61 -20.96
CA GLN A 159 5.07 -17.72 -20.96
C GLN A 159 5.12 -18.33 -22.36
N TYR A 160 6.32 -18.60 -22.88
CA TYR A 160 6.49 -19.25 -24.17
C TYR A 160 6.54 -20.76 -23.97
N VAL A 161 5.77 -21.49 -24.77
CA VAL A 161 5.81 -22.95 -24.83
C VAL A 161 6.86 -23.33 -25.87
N TRP A 162 7.87 -24.06 -25.44
CA TRP A 162 9.01 -24.43 -26.27
C TRP A 162 8.88 -25.85 -26.82
N TRP A 163 9.27 -26.03 -28.08
CA TRP A 163 9.42 -27.35 -28.66
C TRP A 163 10.78 -27.89 -28.23
N HIS A 164 10.78 -29.10 -27.67
CA HIS A 164 11.99 -29.72 -27.14
C HIS A 164 12.46 -30.85 -28.04
N LEU A 165 13.69 -30.79 -28.54
CA LEU A 165 14.32 -31.91 -29.23
C LEU A 165 14.74 -32.95 -28.19
N LEU A 166 14.24 -34.19 -28.33
CA LEU A 166 14.50 -35.30 -27.40
C LEU A 166 14.24 -34.92 -25.93
N TRP A 167 13.23 -34.09 -25.67
CA TRP A 167 12.87 -33.60 -24.33
C TRP A 167 13.95 -32.79 -23.57
N LEU A 168 15.14 -32.56 -24.14
CA LEU A 168 16.28 -31.94 -23.45
C LEU A 168 16.58 -30.51 -23.90
N ILE A 169 16.43 -30.18 -25.19
CA ILE A 169 16.89 -28.89 -25.72
C ILE A 169 15.70 -28.10 -26.27
N PRO A 170 15.32 -26.96 -25.65
CA PRO A 170 14.31 -26.06 -26.23
C PRO A 170 14.90 -25.37 -27.46
N LEU A 171 14.35 -25.62 -28.66
CA LEU A 171 14.92 -25.11 -29.91
C LEU A 171 14.19 -23.89 -30.47
N PHE A 172 12.86 -23.90 -30.43
CA PHE A 172 12.06 -22.75 -30.88
C PHE A 172 10.72 -22.70 -30.14
N PRO A 173 10.17 -21.49 -29.92
CA PRO A 173 8.85 -21.33 -29.31
C PRO A 173 7.79 -21.80 -30.31
N VAL A 174 6.91 -22.72 -29.87
CA VAL A 174 5.77 -23.25 -30.65
C VAL A 174 4.46 -22.58 -30.27
N GLY A 175 4.44 -21.85 -29.15
CA GLY A 175 3.25 -21.13 -28.71
C GLY A 175 3.54 -20.19 -27.54
N SER A 176 2.50 -19.50 -27.09
CA SER A 176 2.56 -18.70 -25.87
C SER A 176 1.27 -18.85 -25.08
N GLU A 177 1.43 -19.01 -23.77
CA GLU A 177 0.34 -19.00 -22.81
C GLU A 177 0.35 -17.66 -22.05
N TYR A 178 -0.84 -17.14 -21.80
CA TYR A 178 -1.05 -15.94 -21.01
C TYR A 178 -1.69 -16.35 -19.69
N THR A 179 -1.03 -16.05 -18.58
CA THR A 179 -1.54 -16.31 -17.24
C THR A 179 -1.67 -15.00 -16.48
N SER A 180 -2.80 -14.79 -15.81
CA SER A 180 -2.99 -13.69 -14.85
C SER A 180 -2.98 -14.27 -13.45
N VAL A 181 -2.24 -13.63 -12.55
CA VAL A 181 -2.15 -14.00 -11.15
C VAL A 181 -2.51 -12.80 -10.30
N VAL A 182 -3.48 -12.94 -9.41
CA VAL A 182 -3.82 -11.92 -8.43
C VAL A 182 -2.69 -11.84 -7.40
N THR A 183 -2.00 -10.71 -7.35
CA THR A 183 -0.86 -10.49 -6.45
C THR A 183 -1.26 -9.79 -5.16
N HIS A 184 -2.27 -8.93 -5.22
CA HIS A 184 -2.76 -8.21 -4.05
C HIS A 184 -4.28 -8.01 -4.12
N ARG A 185 -4.94 -8.07 -2.97
CA ARG A 185 -6.36 -7.73 -2.83
C ARG A 185 -6.57 -7.01 -1.50
N GLY A 186 -7.26 -5.88 -1.53
CA GLY A 186 -7.55 -5.12 -0.34
C GLY A 186 -8.60 -4.03 -0.54
N THR A 187 -9.11 -3.51 0.56
CA THR A 187 -9.99 -2.34 0.56
C THR A 187 -9.19 -1.09 0.25
N VAL A 188 -9.73 -0.20 -0.58
CA VAL A 188 -9.09 1.10 -0.86
C VAL A 188 -9.21 1.97 0.39
N GLN A 189 -8.08 2.29 1.03
CA GLN A 189 -8.06 3.12 2.24
C GLN A 189 -7.68 4.59 1.97
N ASN A 190 -7.37 4.96 0.73
CA ASN A 190 -6.93 6.32 0.39
C ASN A 190 -8.10 7.33 0.48
N PRO A 191 -8.07 8.33 1.37
CA PRO A 191 -9.15 9.33 1.49
C PRO A 191 -9.34 10.19 0.24
N GLU A 192 -8.27 10.46 -0.52
CA GLU A 192 -8.32 11.26 -1.75
C GLU A 192 -9.16 10.58 -2.85
N PHE A 193 -9.15 9.25 -2.88
CA PHE A 193 -9.99 8.47 -3.79
C PHE A 193 -11.48 8.77 -3.55
N TYR A 194 -11.90 8.76 -2.28
CA TYR A 194 -13.29 9.04 -1.89
C TYR A 194 -13.64 10.52 -2.10
N ALA A 195 -12.76 11.43 -1.68
CA ALA A 195 -12.95 12.87 -1.87
C ALA A 195 -13.14 13.22 -3.36
N GLY A 196 -12.35 12.61 -4.25
CA GLY A 196 -12.48 12.81 -5.69
C GLY A 196 -13.85 12.38 -6.24
N PHE A 197 -14.43 11.29 -5.74
CA PHE A 197 -15.79 10.90 -6.12
C PHE A 197 -16.82 11.91 -5.63
N PHE A 198 -16.80 12.26 -4.34
CA PHE A 198 -17.83 13.12 -3.76
C PHE A 198 -17.79 14.56 -4.27
N ASP A 199 -16.60 15.10 -4.54
CA ASP A 199 -16.47 16.43 -5.15
C ASP A 199 -17.07 16.48 -6.55
N ASN A 200 -16.87 15.43 -7.35
CA ASN A 200 -17.50 15.32 -8.66
C ASN A 200 -19.00 15.10 -8.55
N LEU A 201 -19.48 14.37 -7.53
CA LEU A 201 -20.89 14.17 -7.27
C LEU A 201 -21.61 15.49 -6.94
N LYS A 202 -21.04 16.30 -6.03
CA LYS A 202 -21.58 17.62 -5.69
C LYS A 202 -21.67 18.52 -6.93
N LYS A 203 -20.63 18.53 -7.77
CA LYS A 203 -20.61 19.29 -9.04
C LYS A 203 -21.68 18.80 -10.01
N ALA A 204 -21.84 17.49 -10.16
CA ALA A 204 -22.82 16.88 -11.07
C ALA A 204 -24.27 17.16 -10.65
N VAL A 205 -24.55 17.18 -9.35
CA VAL A 205 -25.87 17.54 -8.81
C VAL A 205 -26.20 19.01 -9.07
N GLN A 206 -25.21 19.91 -8.92
CA GLN A 206 -25.39 21.34 -9.12
C GLN A 206 -25.57 21.72 -10.60
N SER A 207 -24.78 21.14 -11.50
CA SER A 207 -24.79 21.48 -12.94
C SER A 207 -26.14 21.19 -13.62
N LYS A 208 -26.86 20.16 -13.17
CA LYS A 208 -28.18 19.78 -13.70
C LYS A 208 -29.32 20.66 -13.21
N THR A 209 -29.10 21.47 -12.18
CA THR A 209 -30.09 22.44 -11.69
C THR A 209 -30.11 23.71 -12.56
N LEU A 210 -29.04 23.99 -13.33
CA LEU A 210 -28.91 25.18 -14.16
C LEU A 210 -29.41 25.01 -15.61
N THR A 211 -29.83 23.81 -16.02
CA THR A 211 -30.30 23.50 -17.39
C THR A 211 -31.83 23.47 -17.53
N LYS A 212 -32.55 24.00 -16.55
CA LYS A 212 -33.98 24.36 -16.66
C LYS A 212 -34.13 25.86 -16.44
N ASN A 213 -33.89 26.65 -17.47
CA ASN A 213 -34.42 28.00 -17.65
C ASN A 213 -34.73 28.19 -19.13
#